data_AF-A0A9W9C6C6-F1
#
_entry.id   AF-A0A9W9C6C6-F1
#
_cell.length_a   1.000
_cell.length_b   1.000
_cell.length_c   1.000
_cell.angle_alpha   90.00
_cell.angle_beta   90.00
_cell.angle_gamma   90.00
#
_symmetry.space_group_name_H-M   'P 1'
#
loop_
_entity.id
_entity.type
_entity.pdbx_description
1 polymer ?
#
loop_
_entity_poly.entity_id
_entity_poly.type
_entity_poly.pdbx_seq_one_letter_code
_entity_poly.pdbx_strand_id
1 'polypeptide(L)' 'MDEDTVDEILYLARANEVNELSTYLSNVSAHSKQSKAALVAAAADPYSKNTALHYAAANGHVGMDIPSLDVLGVSAS' A
#
# COMPACT_ATOMS: atom_id res chain seq x y z
N MET A 1 7.06 -2.57 12.23
CA MET A 1 6.28 -3.30 11.22
C MET A 1 6.98 -4.62 11.02
N ASP A 2 6.28 -5.69 11.29
CA ASP A 2 6.78 -7.05 11.20
C ASP A 2 6.70 -7.53 9.73
N GLU A 3 7.47 -8.55 9.37
CA GLU A 3 7.59 -9.04 7.99
C GLU A 3 6.23 -9.47 7.42
N ASP A 4 5.38 -10.13 8.21
CA ASP A 4 4.02 -10.53 7.80
C ASP A 4 3.17 -9.32 7.37
N THR A 5 3.35 -8.16 7.99
CA THR A 5 2.60 -6.94 7.62
C THR A 5 3.12 -6.35 6.31
N VAL A 6 4.45 -6.43 6.09
CA VAL A 6 5.06 -5.99 4.83
C VAL A 6 4.57 -6.88 3.68
N ASP A 7 4.62 -8.20 3.87
CA ASP A 7 4.25 -9.18 2.86
C ASP A 7 2.76 -9.08 2.48
N GLU A 8 1.87 -8.90 3.46
CA GLU A 8 0.43 -8.73 3.20
C GLU A 8 0.15 -7.44 2.42
N ILE A 9 0.77 -6.31 2.78
CA ILE A 9 0.60 -5.04 2.05
C ILE A 9 1.10 -5.17 0.61
N LEU A 10 2.26 -5.82 0.40
CA LEU A 10 2.81 -6.05 -0.92
C LEU A 10 1.94 -7.01 -1.74
N TYR A 11 1.41 -8.06 -1.11
CA TYR A 11 0.52 -9.02 -1.74
C TYR A 11 -0.78 -8.35 -2.22
N LEU A 12 -1.49 -7.65 -1.34
CA LEU A 12 -2.76 -6.99 -1.67
C LEU A 12 -2.57 -5.90 -2.73
N ALA A 13 -1.46 -5.14 -2.66
CA ALA A 13 -1.11 -4.15 -3.69
C ALA A 13 -0.80 -4.81 -5.04
N ARG A 14 -0.08 -5.95 -5.04
CA ARG A 14 0.23 -6.71 -6.25
C ARG A 14 -1.00 -7.43 -6.82
N ALA A 15 -1.91 -7.90 -5.98
CA ALA A 15 -3.16 -8.54 -6.38
C ALA A 15 -4.24 -7.53 -6.82
N ASN A 16 -3.99 -6.23 -6.60
CA ASN A 16 -4.94 -5.14 -6.86
C ASN A 16 -6.24 -5.25 -6.04
N GLU A 17 -6.15 -5.83 -4.84
CA GLU A 17 -7.27 -5.97 -3.88
C GLU A 17 -7.44 -4.68 -3.07
N VAL A 18 -7.79 -3.58 -3.73
CA VAL A 18 -7.78 -2.22 -3.16
C VAL A 18 -8.67 -2.08 -1.91
N ASN A 19 -9.84 -2.72 -1.91
CA ASN A 19 -10.78 -2.67 -0.78
C ASN A 19 -10.22 -3.40 0.45
N GLU A 20 -9.61 -4.55 0.23
CA GLU A 20 -9.01 -5.36 1.28
C GLU A 20 -7.74 -4.68 1.83
N LEU A 21 -6.90 -4.11 0.94
CA LEU A 21 -5.76 -3.29 1.32
C LEU A 21 -6.16 -2.09 2.19
N SER A 22 -7.20 -1.35 1.81
CA SER A 22 -7.68 -0.20 2.60
C SER A 22 -8.19 -0.63 3.99
N THR A 23 -8.88 -1.77 4.06
CA THR A 23 -9.36 -2.35 5.32
C THR A 23 -8.20 -2.79 6.20
N TYR A 24 -7.23 -3.50 5.62
CA TYR A 24 -6.02 -3.96 6.31
C TYR A 24 -5.20 -2.79 6.85
N LEU A 25 -4.92 -1.77 6.04
CA LEU A 25 -4.22 -0.57 6.46
C LEU A 25 -4.95 0.19 7.57
N SER A 26 -6.29 0.22 7.54
CA SER A 26 -7.10 0.81 8.63
C SER A 26 -6.87 0.08 9.94
N ASN A 27 -6.95 -1.26 9.91
CA ASN A 27 -6.71 -2.10 11.09
C ASN A 27 -5.29 -1.92 11.62
N VAL A 28 -4.27 -2.00 10.76
CA VAL A 28 -2.88 -1.83 11.19
C VAL A 28 -2.63 -0.43 11.73
N SER A 29 -3.17 0.61 11.10
CA SER A 29 -3.00 2.01 11.55
C SER A 29 -3.60 2.25 12.95
N ALA A 30 -4.74 1.62 13.24
CA ALA A 30 -5.40 1.74 14.54
C ALA A 30 -4.57 1.17 15.69
N HIS A 31 -3.73 0.17 15.42
CA HIS A 31 -2.91 -0.52 16.44
C HIS A 31 -1.46 -0.01 16.50
N SER A 32 -0.92 0.48 15.39
CA SER A 32 0.51 0.85 15.26
C SER A 32 0.81 2.34 15.47
N LYS A 33 -0.21 3.21 15.59
CA LYS A 33 -0.08 4.69 15.54
C LYS A 33 0.61 5.20 14.26
N GLN A 34 0.78 4.37 13.24
CA GLN A 34 1.31 4.76 11.94
C GLN A 34 0.15 5.13 11.03
N SER A 35 0.32 6.17 10.22
CA SER A 35 -0.67 6.49 9.19
C SER A 35 -0.66 5.41 8.10
N LYS A 36 -1.80 5.20 7.43
CA LYS A 36 -1.91 4.30 6.27
C LYS A 36 -0.83 4.59 5.22
N ALA A 37 -0.61 5.88 4.98
CA ALA A 37 0.47 6.43 4.18
C ALA A 37 1.87 5.91 4.57
N ALA A 38 2.21 6.02 5.86
CA ALA A 38 3.49 5.57 6.37
C ALA A 38 3.64 4.04 6.28
N LEU A 39 2.55 3.29 6.47
CA LEU A 39 2.54 1.83 6.31
C LEU A 39 2.83 1.42 4.86
N VAL A 40 2.16 2.06 3.89
CA VAL A 40 2.39 1.80 2.46
C VAL A 40 3.80 2.19 2.03
N ALA A 41 4.32 3.31 2.53
CA ALA A 41 5.69 3.76 2.23
C ALA A 41 6.76 2.87 2.87
N ALA A 42 6.48 2.34 4.06
CA ALA A 42 7.39 1.43 4.77
C ALA A 42 7.35 -0.01 4.23
N ALA A 43 6.25 -0.41 3.58
CA ALA A 43 6.12 -1.72 2.93
C ALA A 43 6.95 -1.76 1.64
N ALA A 44 8.18 -2.28 1.76
CA ALA A 44 9.11 -2.44 0.67
C ALA A 44 9.64 -3.88 0.62
N ASP A 45 9.65 -4.46 -0.58
CA ASP A 45 10.21 -5.79 -0.80
C ASP A 45 11.72 -5.77 -0.47
N PRO A 46 12.20 -6.67 0.40
CA PRO A 46 13.57 -6.62 0.89
C PRO A 46 14.61 -6.87 -0.21
N TYR A 47 14.26 -7.60 -1.27
CA TYR A 47 15.16 -8.01 -2.35
C TYR A 47 15.24 -7.00 -3.51
N SER A 48 14.09 -6.50 -3.97
CA SER A 48 13.96 -5.57 -5.09
C SER A 48 13.87 -4.11 -4.66
N LYS A 49 13.63 -3.83 -3.37
CA LYS A 49 13.33 -2.49 -2.82
C LYS A 49 12.08 -1.84 -3.43
N ASN A 50 11.27 -2.61 -4.17
CA ASN A 50 10.01 -2.13 -4.71
C ASN A 50 9.00 -1.94 -3.56
N THR A 51 8.46 -0.75 -3.45
CA THR A 51 7.36 -0.47 -2.53
C THR A 51 6.03 -0.96 -3.10
N ALA A 52 5.01 -1.10 -2.25
CA ALA A 52 3.64 -1.38 -2.69
C ALA A 52 3.15 -0.44 -3.81
N LEU A 53 3.63 0.80 -3.85
CA LEU A 53 3.32 1.78 -4.90
C LEU A 53 3.89 1.39 -6.27
N HIS A 54 5.07 0.77 -6.31
CA HIS A 54 5.68 0.26 -7.54
C HIS A 54 4.91 -0.94 -8.08
N TYR A 55 4.44 -1.83 -7.20
CA TYR A 55 3.62 -2.98 -7.60
C TYR A 55 2.22 -2.57 -8.10
N ALA A 56 1.60 -1.57 -7.47
CA ALA A 56 0.34 -1.01 -7.94
C ALA A 56 0.48 -0.38 -9.33
N ALA A 57 1.60 0.29 -9.63
CA ALA A 57 1.86 0.90 -10.93
C ALA A 57 2.27 -0.10 -12.03
N ALA A 58 2.90 -1.21 -11.67
CA ALA A 58 3.44 -2.19 -12.62
C ALA A 58 2.38 -3.11 -13.28
N ASN A 59 1.14 -3.16 -12.75
CA ASN A 59 0.08 -4.05 -13.23
C ASN A 59 -0.73 -3.54 -14.45
N GLY A 60 -0.16 -2.65 -15.27
CA GLY A 60 -0.51 -2.58 -16.69
C GLY A 60 -1.94 -2.16 -17.07
N HIS A 61 -2.62 -1.32 -16.29
CA HIS A 61 -3.86 -0.68 -16.73
C HIS A 61 -3.68 0.81 -17.02
N VAL A 62 -3.57 1.10 -18.32
CA VAL A 62 -3.52 2.42 -18.99
C VAL A 62 -4.84 3.21 -18.85
N GLY A 63 -5.54 3.08 -17.72
CA GLY A 63 -6.86 3.65 -17.53
C GLY A 63 -7.38 3.60 -16.10
N MET A 64 -6.53 3.34 -15.11
CA MET A 64 -6.88 3.67 -13.73
C MET A 64 -6.35 5.07 -13.45
N ASP A 65 -7.20 6.05 -13.71
CA ASP A 65 -7.22 7.29 -12.95
C ASP A 65 -7.04 6.87 -11.48
N ILE A 66 -5.87 7.12 -10.89
CA ILE A 66 -5.58 6.75 -9.50
C ILE A 66 -6.38 7.75 -8.66
N PRO A 67 -7.56 7.42 -8.10
CA PRO A 67 -8.20 8.30 -7.13
C PRO A 67 -7.55 8.10 -5.74
N SER A 68 -6.49 7.29 -5.67
CA SER A 68 -6.06 6.59 -4.46
C SER A 68 -5.00 7.31 -3.62
N LEU A 69 -4.45 8.44 -4.07
CA LEU A 69 -3.73 9.34 -3.15
C LEU A 69 -4.71 10.21 -2.34
N ASP A 70 -5.84 10.59 -2.92
CA ASP A 70 -6.91 11.34 -2.24
C ASP A 70 -7.68 10.46 -1.24
N VAL A 71 -8.00 9.21 -1.60
CA VAL A 71 -8.72 8.28 -0.71
C VAL A 71 -7.89 7.82 0.50
N LEU A 72 -6.55 7.90 0.42
CA LEU A 72 -5.62 7.56 1.50
C LEU A 72 -5.07 8.80 2.23
N GLY A 73 -5.46 10.02 1.82
CA GLY A 73 -4.99 11.27 2.42
C GLY A 73 -3.49 11.54 2.25
N VAL A 74 -2.85 10.89 1.28
CA VAL A 74 -1.44 11.10 0.92
C VAL A 74 -1.41 12.06 -0.25
N SER A 75 -1.59 13.34 0.00
CA SER A 75 -1.26 14.35 -1.01
C SER A 75 0.26 14.50 -1.02
N ALA A 76 0.89 14.20 -2.17
CA ALA A 76 2.30 14.48 -2.37
C ALA A 76 2.53 16.00 -2.25
N SER A 77 3.23 16.41 -1.19
CA SER A 77 3.81 17.75 -1.06
C SER A 77 5.28 17.72 -1.44
#